data_AF-A0A354ET69-F1
#
_entry.id   AF-A0A354ET69-F1
#
_cell.length_a   1.000
_cell.length_b   1.000
_cell.length_c   1.000
_cell.angle_alpha   90.00
_cell.angle_beta   90.00
_cell.angle_gamma   90.00
#
_symmetry.space_group_name_H-M   'P 1'
#
loop_
_entity.id
_entity.type
_entity.pdbx_description
1 polymer ?
#
loop_
_entity_poly.entity_id
_entity_poly.type
_entity_poly.pdbx_seq_one_letter_code
_entity_poly.pdbx_strand_id
1 'polypeptide(L)'
;TRLIDLTLSQAAIEGPRNLDYSVQGATDLQPSEVSDNGRFTVLRFPGNQPIPAIFSVSPQGEEALIPFDVRGEFVVIHAVTSGLRLRRGRAVLCIFNEGYDPRGRATGTGTASPHVDRNLGQGARP
;
A
#
# COMPACT_ATOMS: atom_id res chain seq x y z
N THR A 1 10.26 11.75 -18.08
CA THR A 1 11.60 11.19 -18.39
C THR A 1 11.76 9.93 -17.59
N ARG A 2 12.16 8.81 -18.21
CA ARG A 2 12.22 7.44 -17.64
C ARG A 2 12.82 7.33 -16.23
N LEU A 3 13.73 8.22 -15.87
CA LEU A 3 14.36 8.27 -14.54
C LEU A 3 13.36 8.62 -13.41
N ILE A 4 12.41 9.51 -13.68
CA ILE A 4 11.39 9.94 -12.71
C ILE A 4 10.43 8.79 -12.43
N ASP A 5 10.02 8.06 -13.46
CA ASP A 5 9.12 6.90 -13.33
C ASP A 5 9.77 5.77 -12.51
N LEU A 6 11.09 5.58 -12.67
CA LEU A 6 11.87 4.63 -11.87
C LEU A 6 11.97 5.06 -10.41
N THR A 7 12.20 6.34 -10.12
CA THR A 7 12.26 6.85 -8.74
C THR A 7 10.91 6.77 -8.02
N LEU A 8 9.82 7.08 -8.73
CA LEU A 8 8.46 6.91 -8.19
C LEU A 8 8.13 5.44 -7.94
N SER A 9 8.64 4.54 -8.78
CA SER A 9 8.49 3.09 -8.61
C SER A 9 9.28 2.56 -7.40
N GLN A 10 10.48 3.10 -7.16
CA GLN A 10 11.33 2.71 -6.02
C GLN A 10 10.81 3.23 -4.68
N ALA A 11 10.09 4.36 -4.67
CA ALA A 11 9.58 4.99 -3.44
C ALA A 11 8.69 4.08 -2.56
N ALA A 12 8.11 3.01 -3.13
CA ALA A 12 7.32 2.03 -2.37
C ALA A 12 8.17 1.16 -1.43
N ILE A 13 9.47 1.05 -1.68
CA ILE A 13 10.42 0.24 -0.90
C ILE A 13 11.49 1.08 -0.19
N GLU A 14 11.43 2.40 -0.31
CA GLU A 14 12.35 3.33 0.35
C GLU A 14 11.91 3.65 1.77
N GLY A 15 12.87 3.95 2.65
CA GLY A 15 12.63 4.37 4.02
C GLY A 15 12.50 3.21 5.03
N PRO A 16 12.33 3.54 6.32
CA PRO A 16 12.19 2.56 7.38
C PRO A 16 10.89 1.77 7.23
N ARG A 17 10.99 0.44 7.31
CA ARG A 17 9.85 -0.47 7.16
C ARG A 17 9.22 -0.82 8.49
N ASN A 18 7.90 -0.80 8.52
CA ASN A 18 7.08 -1.48 9.52
C ASN A 18 6.73 -2.87 9.00
N LEU A 19 7.02 -3.89 9.80
CA LEU A 19 6.74 -5.31 9.54
C LEU A 19 5.74 -5.89 10.55
N ASP A 20 5.23 -5.06 11.46
CA ASP A 20 4.38 -5.49 12.57
C ASP A 20 2.93 -5.67 12.10
N TYR A 21 2.70 -6.80 11.44
CA TYR A 21 1.43 -7.18 10.85
C TYR A 21 0.98 -8.55 11.36
N SER A 22 -0.28 -8.63 11.77
CA SER A 22 -0.94 -9.88 12.14
C SER A 22 -2.00 -10.26 11.11
N VAL A 23 -2.32 -11.55 11.01
CA VAL A 23 -3.29 -12.07 10.02
C VAL A 23 -4.26 -13.04 10.68
N GLN A 24 -5.51 -13.01 10.24
CA GLN A 24 -6.57 -13.89 10.73
C GLN A 24 -7.54 -14.26 9.60
N GLY A 25 -7.81 -15.55 9.44
CA GLY A 25 -8.83 -16.05 8.49
C GLY A 25 -8.25 -16.99 7.45
N ALA A 26 -8.71 -16.85 6.21
CA ALA A 26 -8.45 -17.79 5.13
C ALA A 26 -7.00 -17.70 4.61
N THR A 27 -6.17 -18.68 4.98
CA THR A 27 -4.72 -18.71 4.69
C THR A 27 -4.40 -18.87 3.19
N ASP A 28 -5.35 -19.36 2.38
CA ASP A 28 -5.26 -19.42 0.92
C ASP A 28 -5.28 -18.04 0.24
N LEU A 29 -5.62 -16.99 0.99
CA LEU A 29 -5.55 -15.59 0.57
C LEU A 29 -4.32 -14.87 1.13
N GLN A 30 -3.54 -15.52 2.00
CA GLN A 30 -2.49 -14.86 2.75
C GLN A 30 -1.31 -14.50 1.84
N PRO A 31 -0.90 -13.22 1.78
CA PRO A 31 0.34 -12.85 1.11
C PRO A 31 1.54 -13.43 1.88
N SER A 32 2.63 -13.72 1.17
CA SER A 32 3.85 -14.25 1.79
C SER A 32 4.58 -13.20 2.63
N GLU A 33 4.35 -11.91 2.36
CA GLU A 33 4.95 -10.78 3.08
C GLU A 33 3.98 -9.60 3.10
N VAL A 34 3.94 -8.89 4.24
CA VAL A 34 3.23 -7.63 4.42
C VAL A 34 4.17 -6.63 5.09
N SER A 35 4.18 -5.40 4.62
CA SER A 35 4.92 -4.31 5.24
C SER A 35 4.37 -2.97 4.83
N ASP A 36 4.77 -1.91 5.53
CA ASP A 36 4.68 -0.56 4.99
C ASP A 36 5.94 0.26 5.27
N ASN A 37 6.07 1.40 4.61
CA ASN A 37 7.12 2.39 4.86
C ASN A 37 6.59 3.71 5.45
N GLY A 38 5.41 3.67 6.08
CA GLY A 38 4.68 4.86 6.54
C GLY A 38 3.99 5.64 5.43
N ARG A 39 3.96 5.10 4.20
CA ARG A 39 3.28 5.71 3.05
C ARG A 39 2.56 4.70 2.15
N PHE A 40 3.27 3.65 1.75
CA PHE A 40 2.75 2.57 0.93
C PHE A 40 2.75 1.29 1.75
N THR A 41 1.66 0.52 1.66
CA THR A 41 1.64 -0.87 2.13
C THR A 41 1.94 -1.78 0.96
N VAL A 42 2.86 -2.72 1.15
CA VAL A 42 3.30 -3.68 0.13
C VAL A 42 2.89 -5.08 0.59
N LEU A 43 2.20 -5.80 -0.29
CA LEU A 43 1.84 -7.21 -0.13
C LEU A 43 2.55 -8.03 -1.19
N ARG A 44 3.10 -9.20 -0.85
CA ARG A 44 3.71 -10.10 -1.83
C ARG A 44 2.86 -11.36 -2.06
N PHE A 45 2.54 -11.64 -3.32
CA PHE A 45 1.85 -12.83 -3.79
C PHE A 45 2.76 -13.57 -4.78
N PRO A 46 3.55 -14.55 -4.33
CA PRO A 46 4.55 -15.20 -5.18
C PRO A 46 3.97 -16.16 -6.22
N GLY A 47 4.70 -16.31 -7.33
CA GLY A 47 4.37 -17.25 -8.40
C GLY A 47 3.00 -17.02 -9.02
N ASN A 48 2.17 -18.07 -9.03
CA ASN A 48 0.82 -18.05 -9.60
C ASN A 48 -0.27 -17.83 -8.54
N GLN A 49 0.07 -17.33 -7.35
CA GLN A 49 -0.94 -17.04 -6.33
C GLN A 49 -1.88 -15.93 -6.82
N PRO A 50 -3.19 -16.20 -6.93
CA PRO A 50 -4.12 -15.20 -7.45
C PRO A 50 -4.37 -14.09 -6.44
N ILE A 51 -4.27 -12.84 -6.90
CA ILE A 51 -4.52 -11.63 -6.10
C ILE A 51 -6.02 -11.54 -5.79
N PRO A 52 -6.43 -11.53 -4.52
CA PRO A 52 -7.83 -11.38 -4.12
C PRO A 52 -8.32 -9.93 -4.24
N ALA A 53 -9.61 -9.69 -4.01
CA ALA A 53 -10.11 -8.33 -3.82
C ALA A 53 -9.60 -7.77 -2.48
N ILE A 54 -9.10 -6.53 -2.47
CA ILE A 54 -8.45 -5.90 -1.32
C ILE A 54 -9.23 -4.66 -0.91
N PHE A 55 -9.56 -4.56 0.38
CA PHE A 55 -10.31 -3.46 0.98
C PHE A 55 -9.56 -2.90 2.18
N SER A 56 -9.66 -1.60 2.41
CA SER A 56 -9.29 -1.00 3.69
C SER A 56 -10.41 -1.17 4.70
N VAL A 57 -10.07 -1.32 5.97
CA VAL A 57 -11.03 -1.47 7.06
C VAL A 57 -10.93 -0.26 8.01
N SER A 58 -12.04 0.42 8.23
CA SER A 58 -12.13 1.51 9.22
C SER A 58 -12.08 0.96 10.65
N PRO A 59 -11.83 1.80 11.68
CA PRO A 59 -11.92 1.38 13.08
C PRO A 59 -13.30 0.81 13.47
N GLN A 60 -14.35 1.19 12.75
CA GLN A 60 -15.72 0.71 12.93
C GLN A 60 -15.98 -0.61 12.17
N GLY A 61 -15.01 -1.11 11.42
CA GLY A 61 -15.08 -2.37 10.67
C GLY A 61 -15.65 -2.23 9.25
N GLU A 62 -15.93 -1.02 8.79
CA GLU A 62 -16.46 -0.75 7.46
C GLU A 62 -15.37 -0.95 6.40
N GLU A 63 -15.77 -1.50 5.25
CA GLU A 63 -14.88 -1.78 4.13
C GLU A 63 -14.99 -0.69 3.06
N ALA A 64 -13.85 -0.21 2.58
CA ALA A 64 -13.76 0.72 1.46
C ALA A 64 -12.77 0.22 0.41
N LEU A 65 -13.02 0.59 -0.85
CA LEU A 65 -12.06 0.36 -1.93
C LEU A 65 -10.78 1.17 -1.65
N ILE A 66 -9.64 0.54 -1.87
CA ILE A 66 -8.33 1.16 -1.67
C ILE A 66 -7.55 1.16 -3.00
N PRO A 67 -6.96 2.30 -3.41
CA PRO A 67 -6.14 2.34 -4.61
C PRO A 67 -4.85 1.52 -4.42
N PHE A 68 -4.55 0.68 -5.40
CA PHE A 68 -3.31 -0.08 -5.48
C PHE A 68 -2.88 -0.28 -6.93
N ASP A 69 -1.61 -0.63 -7.12
CA ASP A 69 -1.09 -1.12 -8.39
C ASP A 69 -0.32 -2.44 -8.18
N VAL A 70 -0.16 -3.23 -9.24
CA VAL A 70 0.52 -4.53 -9.21
C VAL A 70 1.85 -4.43 -9.94
N ARG A 71 2.95 -4.78 -9.26
CA ARG A 71 4.32 -4.75 -9.75
C ARG A 71 4.95 -6.13 -9.63
N GLY A 72 4.81 -6.95 -10.67
CA GLY A 72 5.25 -8.35 -10.61
C GLY A 72 4.49 -9.11 -9.53
N GLU A 73 5.20 -9.66 -8.54
CA GLU A 73 4.62 -10.39 -7.40
C GLU A 73 4.09 -9.47 -6.29
N PHE A 74 4.20 -8.15 -6.44
CA PHE A 74 3.87 -7.20 -5.38
C PHE A 74 2.60 -6.43 -5.68
N VAL A 75 1.74 -6.29 -4.68
CA VAL A 75 0.66 -5.31 -4.66
C VAL A 75 1.12 -4.13 -3.83
N VAL A 76 1.13 -2.95 -4.43
CA VAL A 76 1.51 -1.69 -3.79
C VAL A 76 0.25 -0.87 -3.56
N ILE A 77 -0.16 -0.78 -2.29
CA ILE A 77 -1.31 -0.03 -1.83
C ILE A 77 -0.88 1.42 -1.57
N HIS A 78 -1.63 2.39 -2.10
CA HIS A 78 -1.30 3.82 -2.04
C HIS A 78 -1.79 4.50 -0.76
N ALA A 79 -1.72 3.78 0.35
CA ALA A 79 -2.00 4.26 1.69
C ALA A 79 -1.42 3.28 2.73
N VAL A 80 -1.34 3.75 3.97
CA VAL A 80 -1.16 2.90 5.15
C VAL A 80 -2.46 2.92 5.94
N THR A 81 -2.95 1.74 6.33
CA THR A 81 -4.22 1.58 7.04
C THR A 81 -4.05 0.72 8.28
N SER A 82 -4.91 0.90 9.28
CA SER A 82 -4.95 0.06 10.49
C SER A 82 -5.33 -1.38 10.20
N GLY A 83 -6.06 -1.64 9.11
CA GLY A 83 -6.39 -2.99 8.70
C GLY A 83 -6.82 -3.09 7.25
N LEU A 84 -6.61 -4.28 6.68
CA LEU A 84 -7.02 -4.66 5.35
C LEU A 84 -7.89 -5.91 5.42
N ARG A 85 -8.77 -6.05 4.42
CA ARG A 85 -9.54 -7.28 4.22
C ARG A 85 -9.41 -7.78 2.80
N LEU A 86 -9.03 -9.04 2.69
CA LEU A 86 -8.86 -9.75 1.43
C LEU A 86 -10.03 -10.70 1.25
N ARG A 87 -10.63 -10.72 0.06
CA ARG A 87 -11.82 -11.53 -0.24
C ARG A 87 -11.69 -12.28 -1.55
N ARG A 88 -12.13 -13.54 -1.55
CA ARG A 88 -12.31 -14.37 -2.75
C ARG A 88 -13.50 -15.30 -2.56
N GLY A 89 -14.62 -14.99 -3.22
CA GLY A 89 -15.88 -15.72 -2.99
C GLY A 89 -16.31 -15.62 -1.52
N ARG A 90 -16.35 -16.76 -0.82
CA ARG A 90 -16.67 -16.83 0.62
C ARG A 90 -15.45 -16.77 1.54
N ALA A 91 -14.24 -16.87 0.99
CA ALA A 91 -13.00 -16.78 1.76
C ALA A 91 -12.71 -15.32 2.12
N VAL A 92 -12.34 -15.10 3.39
CA VAL A 92 -12.02 -13.79 3.94
C VAL A 92 -10.77 -13.90 4.79
N LEU A 93 -9.82 -13.00 4.58
CA LEU A 93 -8.64 -12.83 5.42
C LEU A 93 -8.57 -11.38 5.90
N CYS A 94 -8.39 -11.20 7.19
CA CYS A 94 -8.09 -9.93 7.82
C CYS A 94 -6.58 -9.80 8.02
N ILE A 95 -6.03 -8.64 7.69
CA ILE A 95 -4.65 -8.27 7.97
C ILE A 95 -4.72 -7.03 8.88
N PHE A 96 -4.05 -7.06 10.01
CA PHE A 96 -4.02 -5.96 10.98
C PHE A 96 -2.61 -5.37 11.03
N ASN A 97 -2.53 -4.04 11.02
CA ASN A 97 -1.28 -3.32 11.20
C ASN A 97 -1.14 -2.97 12.68
N GLU A 98 -0.36 -3.76 13.42
CA GLU A 98 -0.14 -3.59 14.86
C GLU A 98 0.79 -2.40 15.14
N GLY A 99 1.66 -2.07 14.18
CA GLY A 99 2.53 -0.89 14.18
C GLY A 99 1.92 0.36 13.56
N TYR A 100 0.59 0.46 13.44
CA TYR A 100 -0.07 1.54 12.69
C TYR A 100 0.18 2.94 13.30
N ASP A 101 0.78 3.83 12.51
CA ASP A 101 0.90 5.27 12.81
C ASP A 101 -0.03 6.09 11.90
N PRO A 102 -1.13 6.67 12.43
CA PRO A 102 -2.10 7.44 11.64
C PRO A 102 -1.55 8.76 11.10
N ARG A 103 -0.40 9.25 11.60
CA ARG A 103 0.22 10.47 11.07
C ARG A 103 1.00 10.21 9.77
N GLY A 104 1.42 8.97 9.53
CA GLY A 104 2.24 8.57 8.38
C GLY A 104 3.55 9.37 8.28
N ARG A 105 4.21 9.30 7.11
CA ARG A 105 5.39 10.14 6.82
C ARG A 105 5.14 11.06 5.62
N ALA A 106 5.25 12.37 5.85
CA ALA A 106 5.27 13.35 4.77
C ALA A 106 6.64 13.40 4.09
N THR A 107 6.67 13.43 2.76
CA THR A 107 7.90 13.57 1.96
C THR A 107 8.32 15.02 1.76
N GLY A 108 7.43 15.99 2.01
CA GLY A 108 7.69 17.43 1.78
C GLY A 108 7.62 17.86 0.30
N THR A 109 7.64 16.93 -0.65
CA THR A 109 7.74 17.20 -2.09
C THR A 109 6.39 17.20 -2.85
N GLY A 110 5.33 16.74 -2.17
CA GLY A 110 4.00 16.57 -2.76
C GLY A 110 3.86 15.36 -3.70
N THR A 111 4.89 14.54 -3.91
CA THR A 111 4.84 13.33 -4.77
C THR A 111 5.13 12.07 -3.98
N ALA A 112 5.03 10.88 -4.61
CA ALA A 112 5.34 9.55 -4.06
C ALA A 112 6.76 9.43 -3.47
N SER A 113 7.71 10.23 -3.96
CA SER A 113 9.14 10.14 -3.63
C SER A 113 9.65 11.44 -2.98
N PRO A 114 10.57 11.36 -2.00
CA PRO A 114 11.27 12.55 -1.48
C PRO A 114 12.25 13.16 -2.51
N HIS A 115 12.44 12.52 -3.66
CA HIS A 115 13.37 12.96 -4.69
C HIS A 115 12.69 13.65 -5.89
N VAL A 116 11.36 13.78 -5.86
CA VAL A 116 10.59 14.36 -6.97
C VAL A 116 9.65 15.43 -6.43
N ASP A 117 9.86 16.68 -6.83
CA ASP A 117 8.99 17.80 -6.46
C ASP A 117 7.86 18.02 -7.48
N ARG A 118 6.63 18.24 -6.99
CA ARG A 118 5.54 18.73 -7.83
C ARG A 118 5.67 20.24 -7.99
N ASN A 119 6.21 20.68 -9.14
CA ASN A 119 6.14 22.09 -9.54
C ASN A 119 4.82 22.36 -10.27
N LEU A 120 3.93 23.15 -9.66
CA LEU A 120 2.80 23.76 -10.34
C LEU A 120 3.36 24.84 -11.27
N GLY A 121 3.53 24.53 -12.56
CA GLY A 121 3.97 25.52 -13.53
C GLY A 121 3.06 26.75 -13.49
N GLN A 122 3.65 27.95 -13.49
CA GLN A 122 2.91 29.21 -13.63
C GLN A 122 2.17 29.20 -14.98
N GLY A 123 0.94 28.68 -14.99
CA GLY A 123 0.20 28.42 -16.22
C GLY A 123 -1.31 28.26 -16.01
N ALA A 124 -1.84 28.82 -14.93
CA ALA A 124 -3.28 29.00 -14.75
C ALA A 124 -3.52 30.38 -14.15
N ARG A 125 -3.53 31.40 -15.02
CA ARG A 125 -4.30 32.62 -14.77
C ARG A 125 -5.64 32.44 -15.51
N PRO A 126 -6.77 32.85 -14.89
CA PRO A 126 -8.11 32.72 -15.47
C PRO A 126 -8.26 33.50 -16.78
#